data_AF-A0A916AST9-F1
#
_entry.id   AF-A0A916AST9-F1
#
_cell.length_a   1.000
_cell.length_b   1.000
_cell.length_c   1.000
_cell.angle_alpha   90.00
_cell.angle_beta   90.00
_cell.angle_gamma   90.00
#
_symmetry.space_group_name_H-M   'P 1'
#
loop_
_entity.id
_entity.type
_entity.pdbx_description
1 polymer ?
#
loop_
_entity_poly.entity_id
_entity_poly.type
_entity_poly.pdbx_seq_one_letter_code
_entity_poly.pdbx_strand_id
1 'polypeptide(L)'
;MKNSDADFSDIFEDVFEKVFGAARLSKDLTKAKSADSDKIGDAILYKLSYDSVDKISECVANFQDEIRDYLLVSFERNNVDKSKKDEVVDFVSGDSQDSKNARIAMDTLRELVTFDEEYGDDYHYLDHDEFCASLLSWVTTLNRIRATGDLIPMVTRAVYQDKVRDAINVWFDNKDTKNSDSEDFWQKELSQNLEVLERIIGSKVLLVSEQPNFGGQDIDGKGGKIPDFALESVSTNNLVIVEIKKPGAKLLGRKYRGGVYGFSADLSGAISQVLVQRNQIMNSFYEKKYTSNSSFEVHKPKCIVITGNSEKELKGDTDKCRSFELLRNTVEPDVVIKTFDELYANYISFNEANEI
;
A
#
# COMPACT_ATOMS: atom_id res chain seq x y z
N MET A 1 -27.48 -32.30 -33.88
CA MET A 1 -26.09 -32.54 -33.47
C MET A 1 -25.31 -31.28 -33.80
N LYS A 2 -24.82 -30.56 -32.78
CA LYS A 2 -24.06 -29.32 -32.97
C LYS A 2 -22.60 -29.68 -33.27
N ASN A 3 -22.01 -28.98 -34.24
CA ASN A 3 -20.61 -29.05 -34.65
C ASN A 3 -19.65 -28.94 -33.45
N SER A 4 -18.69 -29.85 -33.38
CA SER A 4 -17.58 -29.85 -32.42
C SER A 4 -16.24 -29.94 -33.14
N ASP A 5 -16.10 -29.22 -34.26
CA ASP A 5 -14.82 -29.09 -34.95
C ASP A 5 -14.13 -27.82 -34.43
N ALA A 6 -13.54 -27.92 -33.25
CA ALA A 6 -12.38 -27.07 -32.94
C ALA A 6 -11.21 -27.69 -33.70
N ASP A 7 -10.62 -26.95 -34.64
CA ASP A 7 -9.56 -27.45 -35.51
C ASP A 7 -8.34 -27.83 -34.64
N PHE A 8 -7.70 -28.96 -34.94
CA PHE A 8 -6.58 -29.47 -34.14
C PHE A 8 -5.39 -28.47 -34.13
N SER A 9 -5.32 -27.62 -35.15
CA SER A 9 -4.41 -26.48 -35.25
C SER A 9 -4.70 -25.43 -34.17
N ASP A 10 -5.97 -25.07 -33.96
CA ASP A 10 -6.39 -24.09 -32.96
C ASP A 10 -6.08 -24.59 -31.54
N ILE A 11 -6.30 -25.90 -31.29
CA ILE A 11 -5.96 -26.54 -30.00
C ILE A 11 -4.44 -26.50 -29.75
N PHE A 12 -3.62 -26.75 -30.76
CA PHE A 12 -2.17 -26.71 -30.63
C PHE A 12 -1.66 -25.30 -30.40
N GLU A 13 -2.20 -24.31 -31.12
CA GLU A 13 -1.85 -22.90 -30.96
C GLU A 13 -2.24 -22.38 -29.57
N ASP A 14 -3.42 -22.74 -29.07
CA ASP A 14 -3.88 -22.40 -27.71
C ASP A 14 -2.98 -23.02 -26.62
N VAL A 15 -2.62 -24.31 -26.76
CA VAL A 15 -1.73 -24.99 -25.81
C VAL A 15 -0.32 -24.40 -25.86
N PHE A 16 0.18 -24.08 -27.06
CA PHE A 16 1.47 -23.46 -27.27
C PHE A 16 1.52 -22.07 -26.61
N GLU A 17 0.54 -21.21 -26.87
CA GLU A 17 0.46 -19.87 -26.28
C GLU A 17 0.29 -19.89 -24.76
N LYS A 18 -0.39 -20.90 -24.22
CA LYS A 18 -0.50 -21.10 -22.77
C LYS A 18 0.86 -21.45 -22.15
N VAL A 19 1.53 -22.47 -22.67
CA VAL A 19 2.81 -22.98 -22.13
C VAL A 19 3.94 -21.96 -22.30
N PHE A 20 4.15 -21.45 -23.52
CA PHE A 20 5.22 -20.49 -23.80
C PHE A 20 4.93 -19.12 -23.19
N GLY A 21 3.66 -18.72 -23.10
CA GLY A 21 3.24 -17.52 -22.39
C GLY A 21 3.61 -17.59 -20.90
N ALA A 22 3.27 -18.69 -20.22
CA ALA A 22 3.63 -18.90 -18.82
C ALA A 22 5.15 -18.99 -18.60
N ALA A 23 5.89 -19.66 -19.49
CA ALA A 23 7.35 -19.77 -19.42
C ALA A 23 8.06 -18.42 -19.67
N ARG A 24 7.47 -17.54 -20.49
CA ARG A 24 7.98 -16.18 -20.68
C ARG A 24 7.70 -15.32 -19.44
N LEU A 25 6.50 -15.45 -18.87
CA LEU A 25 6.08 -14.69 -17.70
C LEU A 25 6.87 -15.08 -16.44
N SER A 26 7.27 -16.35 -16.30
CA SER A 26 8.09 -16.83 -15.17
C SER A 26 9.48 -16.18 -15.06
N LYS A 27 9.95 -15.50 -16.12
CA LYS A 27 11.23 -14.76 -16.07
C LYS A 27 11.13 -13.46 -15.27
N ASP A 28 9.97 -12.82 -15.26
CA ASP A 28 9.70 -11.59 -14.53
C ASP A 28 8.20 -11.43 -14.26
N LEU A 29 7.77 -11.91 -13.10
CA LEU A 29 6.37 -11.91 -12.68
C LEU A 29 5.83 -10.50 -12.42
N THR A 30 6.68 -9.48 -12.27
CA THR A 30 6.21 -8.09 -12.08
C THR A 30 5.49 -7.55 -13.31
N LYS A 31 5.76 -8.13 -14.48
CA LYS A 31 5.14 -7.79 -15.76
C LYS A 31 3.75 -8.41 -15.97
N ALA A 32 3.28 -9.26 -15.06
CA ALA A 32 1.96 -9.88 -15.15
C ALA A 32 0.85 -8.83 -15.20
N LYS A 33 -0.10 -9.00 -16.13
CA LYS A 33 -1.29 -8.18 -16.29
C LYS A 33 -2.54 -8.97 -15.95
N SER A 34 -3.69 -8.28 -15.86
CA SER A 34 -5.00 -8.92 -15.65
C SER A 34 -5.33 -9.98 -16.71
N ALA A 35 -4.89 -9.77 -17.95
CA ALA A 35 -5.06 -10.72 -19.05
C ALA A 35 -4.26 -12.03 -18.89
N ASP A 36 -3.24 -12.06 -18.04
CA ASP A 36 -2.38 -13.24 -17.85
C ASP A 36 -2.87 -14.18 -16.73
N SER A 37 -4.05 -13.92 -16.16
CA SER A 37 -4.55 -14.58 -14.94
C SER A 37 -4.57 -16.12 -15.02
N ASP A 38 -4.82 -16.67 -16.20
CA ASP A 38 -4.87 -18.10 -16.50
C ASP A 38 -3.47 -18.75 -16.62
N LYS A 39 -2.41 -17.95 -16.78
CA LYS A 39 -1.01 -18.39 -16.92
C LYS A 39 -0.18 -18.17 -15.65
N ILE A 40 -0.65 -17.37 -14.69
CA ILE A 40 0.10 -17.06 -13.45
C ILE A 40 0.48 -18.32 -12.68
N GLY A 41 -0.46 -19.27 -12.53
CA GLY A 41 -0.21 -20.52 -11.81
C GLY A 41 0.96 -21.31 -12.42
N ASP A 42 0.91 -21.52 -13.74
CA ASP A 42 1.96 -22.22 -14.49
C ASP A 42 3.28 -21.45 -14.47
N ALA A 43 3.25 -20.11 -14.57
CA ALA A 43 4.45 -19.27 -14.49
C ALA A 43 5.15 -19.35 -13.12
N ILE A 44 4.39 -19.39 -12.02
CA ILE A 44 4.92 -19.58 -10.67
C ILE A 44 5.55 -20.97 -10.55
N LEU A 45 4.85 -22.00 -11.04
CA LEU A 45 5.38 -23.36 -11.06
C LEU A 45 6.70 -23.41 -11.84
N TYR A 46 6.76 -22.85 -13.05
CA TYR A 46 8.01 -22.81 -13.83
C TYR A 46 9.14 -22.05 -13.14
N LYS A 47 8.84 -20.99 -12.38
CA LYS A 47 9.87 -20.25 -11.63
C LYS A 47 10.45 -21.05 -10.47
N LEU A 48 9.61 -21.83 -9.78
CA LEU A 48 9.95 -22.52 -8.53
C LEU A 48 10.29 -24.01 -8.71
N SER A 49 10.06 -24.57 -9.91
CA SER A 49 10.31 -25.98 -10.21
C SER A 49 11.75 -26.23 -10.62
N TYR A 50 12.25 -27.39 -10.18
CA TYR A 50 13.46 -28.04 -10.71
C TYR A 50 13.03 -29.41 -11.19
N ASP A 51 13.00 -29.60 -12.51
CA ASP A 51 12.32 -30.72 -13.17
C ASP A 51 13.24 -31.91 -13.52
N SER A 52 14.54 -31.83 -13.20
CA SER A 52 15.46 -32.98 -13.22
C SER A 52 16.70 -32.75 -12.35
N VAL A 53 17.40 -33.83 -11.99
CA VAL A 53 18.72 -33.77 -11.33
C VAL A 53 19.73 -33.01 -12.19
N ASP A 54 19.70 -33.17 -13.51
CA ASP A 54 20.58 -32.43 -14.43
C ASP A 54 20.36 -30.91 -14.38
N LYS A 55 19.11 -30.48 -14.23
CA LYS A 55 18.77 -29.06 -14.06
C LYS A 55 19.10 -28.54 -12.67
N ILE A 56 19.04 -29.38 -11.64
CA ILE A 56 19.58 -29.06 -10.33
C ILE A 56 21.10 -28.84 -10.46
N SER A 57 21.83 -29.72 -11.15
CA SER A 57 23.27 -29.58 -11.39
C SER A 57 23.64 -28.36 -12.24
N GLU A 58 22.89 -28.06 -13.30
CA GLU A 58 23.07 -26.83 -14.09
C GLU A 58 22.76 -25.57 -13.25
N CYS A 59 21.75 -25.64 -12.39
CA CYS A 59 21.42 -24.54 -11.48
C CYS A 59 22.46 -24.38 -10.37
N VAL A 60 23.04 -25.46 -9.86
CA VAL A 60 24.21 -25.45 -8.95
C VAL A 60 25.39 -24.75 -9.62
N ALA A 61 25.65 -25.07 -10.89
CA ALA A 61 26.73 -24.45 -11.66
C ALA A 61 26.50 -22.95 -11.92
N ASN A 62 25.27 -22.55 -12.19
CA ASN A 62 24.90 -21.15 -12.50
C ASN A 62 24.51 -20.33 -11.25
N PHE A 63 24.51 -20.94 -10.06
CA PHE A 63 23.96 -20.35 -8.84
C PHE A 63 24.62 -19.02 -8.45
N GLN A 64 25.94 -18.94 -8.62
CA GLN A 64 26.71 -17.74 -8.32
C GLN A 64 26.29 -16.55 -9.18
N ASP A 65 25.88 -16.79 -10.42
CA ASP A 65 25.42 -15.75 -11.35
C ASP A 65 24.00 -15.30 -10.99
N GLU A 66 23.11 -16.21 -10.59
CA GLU A 66 21.76 -15.86 -10.13
C GLU A 66 21.76 -14.98 -8.87
N ILE A 67 22.60 -15.30 -7.88
CA ILE A 67 22.76 -14.43 -6.70
C ILE A 67 23.29 -13.05 -7.13
N ARG A 68 24.31 -13.03 -8.00
CA ARG A 68 24.92 -11.78 -8.47
C ARG A 68 23.90 -10.87 -9.13
N ASP A 69 23.09 -11.42 -10.03
CA ASP A 69 22.06 -10.66 -10.76
C ASP A 69 20.96 -10.15 -9.83
N TYR A 70 20.49 -10.99 -8.91
CA TYR A 70 19.50 -10.58 -7.90
C TYR A 70 20.01 -9.42 -7.03
N LEU A 71 21.25 -9.51 -6.55
CA LEU A 71 21.86 -8.45 -5.75
C LEU A 71 21.97 -7.15 -6.56
N LEU A 72 22.44 -7.22 -7.81
CA LEU A 72 22.55 -6.04 -8.68
C LEU A 72 21.20 -5.32 -8.85
N VAL A 73 20.11 -6.06 -9.08
CA VAL A 73 18.76 -5.49 -9.20
C VAL A 73 18.32 -4.84 -7.89
N SER A 74 18.56 -5.48 -6.75
CA SER A 74 18.25 -4.93 -5.43
C SER A 74 19.07 -3.66 -5.13
N PHE A 75 20.33 -3.58 -5.56
CA PHE A 75 21.14 -2.36 -5.44
C PHE A 75 20.62 -1.20 -6.30
N GLU A 76 20.23 -1.48 -7.54
CA GLU A 76 19.66 -0.47 -8.46
C GLU A 76 18.37 0.13 -7.89
N ARG A 77 17.50 -0.71 -7.32
CA ARG A 77 16.26 -0.26 -6.65
C ARG A 77 16.50 0.66 -5.45
N ASN A 78 17.68 0.56 -4.82
CA ASN A 78 18.05 1.33 -3.64
C ASN A 78 18.96 2.55 -3.93
N ASN A 79 19.16 2.93 -5.21
CA ASN A 79 20.01 4.06 -5.63
C ASN A 79 21.45 4.01 -5.10
N VAL A 80 22.03 2.82 -4.98
CA VAL A 80 23.44 2.67 -4.58
C VAL A 80 24.34 2.81 -5.82
N ASP A 81 25.39 3.62 -5.71
CA ASP A 81 26.30 3.97 -6.81
C ASP A 81 27.00 2.72 -7.41
N LYS A 82 26.76 2.47 -8.70
CA LYS A 82 27.31 1.35 -9.48
C LYS A 82 28.84 1.31 -9.56
N SER A 83 29.53 2.42 -9.28
CA SER A 83 30.99 2.53 -9.41
C SER A 83 31.78 1.84 -8.28
N LYS A 84 31.10 1.38 -7.23
CA LYS A 84 31.70 0.74 -6.04
C LYS A 84 31.48 -0.78 -6.02
N LYS A 85 31.83 -1.44 -7.12
CA LYS A 85 31.67 -2.90 -7.32
C LYS A 85 32.39 -3.75 -6.26
N ASP A 86 33.50 -3.25 -5.72
CA ASP A 86 34.27 -3.92 -4.66
C ASP A 86 33.65 -3.69 -3.26
N GLU A 87 32.94 -2.58 -3.02
CA GLU A 87 32.15 -2.38 -1.79
C GLU A 87 30.85 -3.19 -1.81
N VAL A 88 30.31 -3.51 -3.00
CA VAL A 88 29.16 -4.42 -3.15
C VAL A 88 29.50 -5.81 -2.64
N VAL A 89 30.72 -6.29 -2.89
CA VAL A 89 31.21 -7.57 -2.34
C VAL A 89 31.35 -7.49 -0.82
N ASP A 90 31.87 -6.39 -0.28
CA ASP A 90 31.95 -6.15 1.17
C ASP A 90 30.56 -5.93 1.83
N PHE A 91 29.56 -5.43 1.09
CA PHE A 91 28.16 -5.26 1.55
C PHE A 91 27.30 -6.51 1.41
N VAL A 92 27.64 -7.44 0.52
CA VAL A 92 27.07 -8.81 0.54
C VAL A 92 27.43 -9.53 1.85
N SER A 93 28.50 -9.10 2.54
CA SER A 93 28.78 -9.45 3.94
C SER A 93 27.88 -8.73 4.97
N GLY A 94 27.04 -7.79 4.53
CA GLY A 94 26.20 -6.90 5.35
C GLY A 94 24.88 -7.53 5.81
N ASP A 95 24.30 -6.93 6.85
CA ASP A 95 23.27 -7.53 7.73
C ASP A 95 21.84 -7.65 7.14
N SER A 96 21.67 -7.40 5.83
CA SER A 96 20.36 -7.48 5.16
C SER A 96 19.85 -8.93 5.09
N GLN A 97 18.52 -9.12 5.08
CA GLN A 97 17.94 -10.46 5.00
C GLN A 97 18.29 -11.16 3.67
N ASP A 98 18.43 -10.39 2.60
CA ASP A 98 18.78 -10.86 1.26
C ASP A 98 20.23 -11.34 1.19
N SER A 99 21.16 -10.57 1.77
CA SER A 99 22.57 -10.94 1.94
C SER A 99 22.73 -12.22 2.78
N LYS A 100 21.94 -12.35 3.86
CA LYS A 100 21.93 -13.54 4.72
C LYS A 100 21.46 -14.79 3.96
N ASN A 101 20.38 -14.68 3.19
CA ASN A 101 19.86 -15.79 2.39
C ASN A 101 20.88 -16.23 1.32
N ALA A 102 21.52 -15.28 0.64
CA ALA A 102 22.57 -15.55 -0.34
C ALA A 102 23.77 -16.31 0.27
N ARG A 103 24.21 -15.89 1.46
CA ARG A 103 25.32 -16.56 2.18
C ARG A 103 24.94 -17.98 2.59
N ILE A 104 23.77 -18.17 3.19
CA ILE A 104 23.28 -19.50 3.60
C ILE A 104 23.30 -20.44 2.40
N ALA A 105 22.77 -19.99 1.26
CA ALA A 105 22.75 -20.83 0.06
C ALA A 105 24.16 -21.12 -0.50
N MET A 106 25.10 -20.17 -0.44
CA MET A 106 26.49 -20.41 -0.83
C MET A 106 27.22 -21.39 0.09
N ASP A 107 26.97 -21.31 1.40
CA ASP A 107 27.58 -22.22 2.38
C ASP A 107 27.01 -23.64 2.21
N THR A 108 25.68 -23.79 2.04
CA THR A 108 25.06 -25.09 1.74
C THR A 108 25.51 -25.66 0.39
N LEU A 109 25.74 -24.82 -0.63
CA LEU A 109 26.28 -25.30 -1.90
C LEU A 109 27.71 -25.85 -1.75
N ARG A 110 28.54 -25.21 -0.93
CA ARG A 110 29.89 -25.71 -0.64
C ARG A 110 29.85 -27.04 0.10
N GLU A 111 28.92 -27.20 1.04
CA GLU A 111 28.68 -28.48 1.72
C GLU A 111 28.30 -29.56 0.71
N LEU A 112 27.38 -29.28 -0.22
CA LEU A 112 26.98 -30.21 -1.29
C LEU A 112 28.13 -30.60 -2.22
N VAL A 113 28.96 -29.63 -2.65
CA VAL A 113 30.13 -29.89 -3.49
C VAL A 113 31.18 -30.72 -2.75
N THR A 114 31.44 -30.40 -1.48
CA THR A 114 32.39 -31.16 -0.65
C THR A 114 31.90 -32.59 -0.46
N PHE A 115 30.60 -32.77 -0.25
CA PHE A 115 29.98 -34.08 -0.10
C PHE A 115 30.11 -34.94 -1.37
N ASP A 116 29.89 -34.35 -2.56
CA ASP A 116 30.08 -35.03 -3.85
C ASP A 116 31.56 -35.43 -4.07
N GLU A 117 32.50 -34.54 -3.71
CA GLU A 117 33.95 -34.79 -3.84
C GLU A 117 34.48 -35.84 -2.85
N GLU A 118 33.95 -35.89 -1.62
CA GLU A 118 34.47 -36.72 -0.52
C GLU A 118 33.94 -38.17 -0.56
N TYR A 119 32.71 -38.39 -1.05
CA TYR A 119 32.04 -39.69 -0.99
C TYR A 119 31.89 -40.40 -2.35
N GLY A 120 32.08 -39.72 -3.48
CA GLY A 120 32.14 -40.34 -4.82
C GLY A 120 31.06 -41.42 -5.06
N ASP A 121 31.46 -42.60 -5.55
CA ASP A 121 30.56 -43.75 -5.82
C ASP A 121 30.16 -44.57 -4.57
N ASP A 122 30.79 -44.36 -3.39
CA ASP A 122 30.61 -45.17 -2.18
C ASP A 122 29.65 -44.47 -1.18
N TYR A 123 28.37 -44.41 -1.55
CA TYR A 123 27.32 -43.83 -0.69
C TYR A 123 26.94 -44.77 0.48
N HIS A 124 27.19 -44.37 1.72
CA HIS A 124 26.56 -44.98 2.90
C HIS A 124 25.18 -44.33 3.18
N TYR A 125 24.21 -45.13 3.65
CA TYR A 125 22.82 -44.71 3.87
C TYR A 125 22.67 -43.52 4.84
N LEU A 126 23.58 -43.35 5.82
CA LEU A 126 23.55 -42.24 6.79
C LEU A 126 23.95 -40.90 6.16
N ASP A 127 24.77 -40.93 5.11
CA ASP A 127 25.28 -39.74 4.42
C ASP A 127 24.24 -39.22 3.40
N HIS A 128 23.37 -40.11 2.89
CA HIS A 128 22.30 -39.76 1.96
C HIS A 128 21.24 -38.82 2.56
N ASP A 129 20.92 -38.99 3.85
CA ASP A 129 19.95 -38.14 4.55
C ASP A 129 20.49 -36.73 4.76
N GLU A 130 21.78 -36.60 5.09
CA GLU A 130 22.46 -35.31 5.27
C GLU A 130 22.62 -34.56 3.94
N PHE A 131 22.94 -35.27 2.86
CA PHE A 131 22.93 -34.72 1.51
C PHE A 131 21.53 -34.26 1.09
N CYS A 132 20.49 -35.09 1.29
CA CYS A 132 19.11 -34.73 0.95
C CYS A 132 18.63 -33.51 1.75
N ALA A 133 18.98 -33.42 3.04
CA ALA A 133 18.67 -32.27 3.88
C ALA A 133 19.36 -31.00 3.38
N SER A 134 20.65 -31.09 3.02
CA SER A 134 21.42 -29.99 2.46
C SER A 134 20.86 -29.54 1.11
N LEU A 135 20.51 -30.48 0.23
CA LEU A 135 19.90 -30.18 -1.07
C LEU A 135 18.53 -29.51 -0.90
N LEU A 136 17.68 -30.01 0.00
CA LEU A 136 16.39 -29.41 0.30
C LEU A 136 16.54 -27.99 0.87
N SER A 137 17.51 -27.78 1.77
CA SER A 137 17.84 -26.47 2.33
C SER A 137 18.27 -25.49 1.23
N TRP A 138 19.13 -25.96 0.32
CA TRP A 138 19.60 -25.17 -0.81
C TRP A 138 18.46 -24.77 -1.76
N VAL A 139 17.67 -25.75 -2.23
CA VAL A 139 16.49 -25.51 -3.09
C VAL A 139 15.51 -24.53 -2.44
N THR A 140 15.27 -24.68 -1.14
CA THR A 140 14.37 -23.79 -0.39
C THR A 140 14.90 -22.36 -0.34
N THR A 141 16.19 -22.20 -0.08
CA THR A 141 16.83 -20.88 -0.01
C THR A 141 16.86 -20.21 -1.38
N LEU A 142 17.12 -20.97 -2.44
CA LEU A 142 17.04 -20.52 -3.82
C LEU A 142 15.66 -20.03 -4.21
N ASN A 143 14.63 -20.82 -3.91
CA ASN A 143 13.24 -20.45 -4.17
C ASN A 143 12.84 -19.20 -3.40
N ARG A 144 13.38 -18.98 -2.19
CA ARG A 144 13.18 -17.73 -1.44
C ARG A 144 13.79 -16.52 -2.15
N ILE A 145 15.01 -16.64 -2.67
CA ILE A 145 15.67 -15.56 -3.43
C ILE A 145 14.85 -15.24 -4.69
N ARG A 146 14.52 -16.27 -5.48
CA ARG A 146 13.72 -16.12 -6.71
C ARG A 146 12.34 -15.52 -6.44
N ALA A 147 11.66 -15.96 -5.38
CA ALA A 147 10.36 -15.41 -4.99
C ALA A 147 10.45 -13.93 -4.58
N THR A 148 11.51 -13.54 -3.87
CA THR A 148 11.68 -12.16 -3.41
C THR A 148 11.94 -11.18 -4.56
N GLY A 149 12.55 -11.65 -5.66
CA GLY A 149 12.86 -10.80 -6.82
C GLY A 149 11.64 -10.20 -7.52
N ASP A 150 10.59 -11.00 -7.74
CA ASP A 150 9.42 -10.63 -8.54
C ASP A 150 8.07 -11.20 -8.07
N LEU A 151 8.02 -12.44 -7.57
CA LEU A 151 6.78 -13.07 -7.08
C LEU A 151 6.19 -12.31 -5.88
N ILE A 152 7.00 -12.01 -4.86
CA ILE A 152 6.55 -11.25 -3.68
C ILE A 152 6.06 -9.86 -4.10
N PRO A 153 6.80 -9.05 -4.88
CA PRO A 153 6.30 -7.78 -5.42
C PRO A 153 4.96 -7.91 -6.16
N MET A 154 4.80 -8.92 -7.02
CA MET A 154 3.55 -9.18 -7.74
C MET A 154 2.40 -9.46 -6.78
N VAL A 155 2.60 -10.34 -5.80
CA VAL A 155 1.59 -10.67 -4.78
C VAL A 155 1.26 -9.47 -3.91
N THR A 156 2.26 -8.70 -3.46
CA THR A 156 2.06 -7.47 -2.69
C THR A 156 1.23 -6.45 -3.46
N ARG A 157 1.51 -6.26 -4.76
CA ARG A 157 0.70 -5.40 -5.64
C ARG A 157 -0.75 -5.90 -5.72
N ALA A 158 -0.96 -7.20 -5.90
CA ALA A 158 -2.30 -7.78 -5.97
C ALA A 158 -3.08 -7.60 -4.66
N VAL A 159 -2.45 -7.85 -3.50
CA VAL A 159 -3.06 -7.62 -2.17
C VAL A 159 -3.39 -6.14 -1.97
N TYR A 160 -2.51 -5.24 -2.38
CA TYR A 160 -2.79 -3.80 -2.32
C TYR A 160 -3.97 -3.39 -3.21
N GLN A 161 -4.04 -3.90 -4.45
CA GLN A 161 -5.16 -3.65 -5.36
C GLN A 161 -6.49 -4.17 -4.78
N ASP A 162 -6.47 -5.31 -4.09
CA ASP A 162 -7.65 -5.85 -3.41
C ASP A 162 -8.12 -4.93 -2.27
N LYS A 163 -7.19 -4.46 -1.42
CA LYS A 163 -7.50 -3.44 -0.39
C LYS A 163 -8.08 -2.16 -0.98
N VAL A 164 -7.52 -1.67 -2.09
CA VAL A 164 -8.05 -0.50 -2.81
C VAL A 164 -9.48 -0.74 -3.28
N ARG A 165 -9.74 -1.90 -3.89
CA ARG A 165 -11.06 -2.29 -4.37
C ARG A 165 -12.07 -2.38 -3.22
N ASP A 166 -11.69 -2.96 -2.09
CA ASP A 166 -12.56 -3.07 -0.91
C ASP A 166 -12.98 -1.70 -0.38
N ALA A 167 -12.04 -0.77 -0.21
CA ALA A 167 -12.36 0.59 0.22
C ALA A 167 -13.30 1.31 -0.77
N ILE A 168 -13.10 1.10 -2.09
CA ILE A 168 -13.98 1.63 -3.13
C ILE A 168 -15.38 1.02 -3.04
N ASN A 169 -15.48 -0.30 -2.86
CA ASN A 169 -16.77 -0.98 -2.73
C ASN A 169 -17.53 -0.50 -1.50
N VAL A 170 -16.84 -0.30 -0.35
CA VAL A 170 -17.46 0.27 0.85
C VAL A 170 -18.11 1.62 0.54
N TRP A 171 -17.46 2.50 -0.23
CA TRP A 171 -18.07 3.75 -0.66
C TRP A 171 -19.34 3.54 -1.48
N PHE A 172 -19.26 2.78 -2.57
CA PHE A 172 -20.39 2.59 -3.48
C PHE A 172 -21.58 1.87 -2.84
N ASP A 173 -21.31 0.89 -1.98
CA ASP A 173 -22.33 0.10 -1.30
C ASP A 173 -23.03 0.87 -0.17
N ASN A 174 -22.39 1.91 0.39
CA ASN A 174 -22.89 2.62 1.57
C ASN A 174 -23.31 4.08 1.34
N LYS A 175 -22.86 4.72 0.26
CA LYS A 175 -23.15 6.14 -0.01
C LYS A 175 -24.64 6.48 -0.13
N ASP A 176 -25.48 5.50 -0.46
CA ASP A 176 -26.93 5.63 -0.67
C ASP A 176 -27.78 4.84 0.35
N THR A 177 -27.16 4.29 1.39
CA THR A 177 -27.85 3.46 2.41
C THR A 177 -27.97 4.19 3.75
N LYS A 178 -28.52 3.52 4.77
CA LYS A 178 -28.56 4.05 6.14
C LYS A 178 -27.16 4.37 6.70
N ASN A 179 -26.11 3.71 6.20
CA ASN A 179 -24.74 3.96 6.62
C ASN A 179 -24.21 5.31 6.13
N SER A 180 -24.79 5.88 5.06
CA SER A 180 -24.49 7.26 4.65
C SER A 180 -24.80 8.30 5.74
N ASP A 181 -25.61 7.94 6.73
CA ASP A 181 -26.01 8.77 7.85
C ASP A 181 -25.29 8.44 9.18
N SER A 182 -24.34 7.50 9.17
CA SER A 182 -23.59 7.09 10.37
C SER A 182 -22.16 7.65 10.36
N GLU A 183 -21.91 8.67 11.17
CA GLU A 183 -20.57 9.27 11.32
C GLU A 183 -19.55 8.24 11.84
N ASP A 184 -19.90 7.47 12.87
CA ASP A 184 -19.08 6.39 13.45
C ASP A 184 -18.65 5.34 12.40
N PHE A 185 -19.55 4.98 11.47
CA PHE A 185 -19.21 4.05 10.39
C PHE A 185 -18.08 4.59 9.52
N TRP A 186 -18.17 5.85 9.10
CA TRP A 186 -17.17 6.47 8.22
C TRP A 186 -15.87 6.79 8.94
N GLN A 187 -15.93 7.12 10.23
CA GLN A 187 -14.73 7.23 11.07
C GLN A 187 -14.00 5.88 11.12
N LYS A 188 -14.71 4.79 11.42
CA LYS A 188 -14.10 3.46 11.45
C LYS A 188 -13.53 3.04 10.09
N GLU A 189 -14.27 3.29 9.01
CA GLU A 189 -13.82 2.97 7.65
C GLU A 189 -12.53 3.72 7.29
N LEU A 190 -12.49 5.04 7.51
CA LEU A 190 -11.33 5.85 7.17
C LEU A 190 -10.13 5.60 8.08
N SER A 191 -10.33 5.14 9.33
CA SER A 191 -9.22 4.77 10.21
C SER A 191 -8.55 3.45 9.79
N GLN A 192 -9.31 2.55 9.16
CA GLN A 192 -8.80 1.31 8.59
C GLN A 192 -8.16 1.51 7.20
N ASN A 193 -8.54 2.58 6.51
CA ASN A 193 -8.12 2.90 5.13
C ASN A 193 -7.58 4.34 5.01
N LEU A 194 -6.55 4.67 5.81
CA LEU A 194 -5.93 6.00 5.82
C LEU A 194 -5.36 6.42 4.45
N GLU A 195 -5.07 5.48 3.57
CA GLU A 195 -4.61 5.74 2.20
C GLU A 195 -5.62 6.57 1.39
N VAL A 196 -6.91 6.48 1.74
CA VAL A 196 -7.97 7.32 1.17
C VAL A 196 -7.72 8.80 1.49
N LEU A 197 -7.12 9.12 2.65
CA LEU A 197 -6.85 10.49 3.12
C LEU A 197 -5.52 11.06 2.61
N GLU A 198 -4.53 10.20 2.31
CA GLU A 198 -3.17 10.60 1.93
C GLU A 198 -3.13 11.58 0.76
N ARG A 199 -4.06 11.43 -0.19
CA ARG A 199 -4.09 12.28 -1.40
C ARG A 199 -4.44 13.73 -1.11
N ILE A 200 -5.37 13.96 -0.17
CA ILE A 200 -5.76 15.31 0.25
C ILE A 200 -4.65 15.93 1.10
N ILE A 201 -3.96 15.09 1.88
CA ILE A 201 -2.88 15.54 2.78
C ILE A 201 -1.61 15.87 1.99
N GLY A 202 -1.34 15.14 0.90
CA GLY A 202 -0.16 15.30 0.04
C GLY A 202 1.07 14.58 0.56
N SER A 203 0.92 13.61 1.47
CA SER A 203 2.00 12.76 1.97
C SER A 203 1.43 11.45 2.51
N LYS A 204 2.30 10.44 2.68
CA LYS A 204 2.02 9.31 3.58
C LYS A 204 1.72 9.82 4.98
N VAL A 205 0.83 9.11 5.68
CA VAL A 205 0.41 9.48 7.03
C VAL A 205 0.47 8.32 8.00
N LEU A 206 0.73 8.66 9.27
CA LEU A 206 0.64 7.74 10.39
C LEU A 206 -0.47 8.21 11.32
N LEU A 207 -1.28 7.28 11.83
CA LEU A 207 -2.27 7.57 12.84
C LEU A 207 -1.57 7.80 14.18
N VAL A 208 -1.65 9.03 14.69
CA VAL A 208 -1.14 9.37 16.03
C VAL A 208 -2.16 8.96 17.08
N SER A 209 -3.44 9.24 16.82
CA SER A 209 -4.55 8.87 17.69
C SER A 209 -5.86 8.96 16.93
N GLU A 210 -6.73 7.97 17.11
CA GLU A 210 -8.16 8.17 16.97
C GLU A 210 -8.62 8.97 18.18
N GLN A 211 -9.46 9.96 17.99
CA GLN A 211 -10.05 10.68 19.10
C GLN A 211 -9.06 11.28 20.13
N PRO A 212 -8.03 12.04 19.71
CA PRO A 212 -7.05 12.63 20.62
C PRO A 212 -7.65 13.72 21.51
N ASN A 213 -7.27 13.70 22.79
CA ASN A 213 -7.52 14.82 23.68
C ASN A 213 -6.40 15.87 23.56
N PHE A 214 -6.63 16.89 22.73
CA PHE A 214 -5.69 17.99 22.54
C PHE A 214 -5.66 19.01 23.69
N GLY A 215 -6.41 18.79 24.78
CA GLY A 215 -6.55 19.72 25.89
C GLY A 215 -7.82 20.58 25.75
N GLY A 216 -7.93 21.62 26.58
CA GLY A 216 -9.13 22.48 26.61
C GLY A 216 -10.24 21.97 27.52
N GLN A 217 -9.94 21.03 28.42
CA GLN A 217 -10.80 20.78 29.57
C GLN A 217 -10.79 22.03 30.47
N ASP A 218 -11.97 22.46 30.90
CA ASP A 218 -12.13 23.45 31.95
C ASP A 218 -11.56 22.93 33.29
N ILE A 219 -11.60 23.77 34.32
CA ILE A 219 -11.14 23.41 35.68
C ILE A 219 -11.86 22.18 36.26
N ASP A 220 -13.01 21.78 35.68
CA ASP A 220 -13.82 20.63 36.08
C ASP A 220 -13.57 19.40 35.19
N GLY A 221 -12.59 19.44 34.28
CA GLY A 221 -12.24 18.33 33.39
C GLY A 221 -13.18 18.20 32.17
N LYS A 222 -14.08 19.15 31.93
CA LYS A 222 -15.09 19.09 30.85
C LYS A 222 -14.69 19.96 29.66
N GLY A 223 -15.01 19.52 28.44
CA GLY A 223 -14.91 20.37 27.25
C GLY A 223 -13.71 20.15 26.32
N GLY A 224 -12.90 19.12 26.55
CA GLY A 224 -11.94 18.66 25.53
C GLY A 224 -12.70 18.16 24.31
N LYS A 225 -12.77 18.95 23.24
CA LYS A 225 -13.34 18.52 21.97
C LYS A 225 -12.30 17.69 21.23
N ILE A 226 -12.68 16.46 20.98
CA ILE A 226 -11.84 15.44 20.39
C ILE A 226 -12.07 15.45 18.86
N PRO A 227 -11.04 15.67 18.02
CA PRO A 227 -11.14 15.43 16.58
C PRO A 227 -11.27 13.95 16.31
N ASP A 228 -11.71 13.59 15.11
CA ASP A 228 -11.77 12.18 14.75
C ASP A 228 -10.36 11.60 14.57
N PHE A 229 -9.47 12.32 13.87
CA PHE A 229 -8.07 11.90 13.71
C PHE A 229 -7.03 12.98 13.99
N ALA A 230 -5.97 12.56 14.67
CA ALA A 230 -4.64 13.17 14.58
C ALA A 230 -3.76 12.29 13.69
N LEU A 231 -3.26 12.86 12.60
CA LEU A 231 -2.35 12.18 11.68
C LEU A 231 -1.00 12.90 11.63
N GLU A 232 0.08 12.16 11.50
CA GLU A 232 1.43 12.68 11.29
C GLU A 232 1.79 12.55 9.81
N SER A 233 2.22 13.64 9.19
CA SER A 233 2.80 13.60 7.84
C SER A 233 4.20 13.00 7.89
N VAL A 234 4.41 11.82 7.30
CA VAL A 234 5.71 11.10 7.35
C VAL A 234 6.88 11.91 6.77
N SER A 235 6.62 12.81 5.82
CA SER A 235 7.67 13.60 5.18
C SER A 235 8.11 14.83 5.96
N THR A 236 7.29 15.29 6.92
CA THR A 236 7.53 16.57 7.63
C THR A 236 7.37 16.45 9.15
N ASN A 237 6.89 15.31 9.62
CA ASN A 237 6.38 15.05 10.96
C ASN A 237 5.28 16.03 11.42
N ASN A 238 4.78 16.92 10.55
CA ASN A 238 3.81 17.92 10.94
C ASN A 238 2.42 17.29 11.11
N LEU A 239 1.73 17.71 12.15
CA LEU A 239 0.40 17.21 12.50
C LEU A 239 -0.65 17.62 11.46
N VAL A 240 -1.63 16.74 11.25
CA VAL A 240 -2.84 16.96 10.47
C VAL A 240 -4.03 16.58 11.34
N ILE A 241 -5.00 17.49 11.43
CA ILE A 241 -6.24 17.31 12.19
C ILE A 241 -7.36 17.08 11.19
N VAL A 242 -8.06 15.96 11.32
CA VAL A 242 -9.18 15.60 10.45
C VAL A 242 -10.45 15.50 11.28
N GLU A 243 -11.48 16.22 10.84
CA GLU A 243 -12.84 16.11 11.36
C GLU A 243 -13.73 15.54 10.25
N ILE A 244 -14.48 14.50 10.60
CA ILE A 244 -15.36 13.76 9.72
C ILE A 244 -16.79 14.03 10.16
N LYS A 245 -17.61 14.38 9.17
CA LYS A 245 -19.05 14.23 9.27
C LYS A 245 -19.50 13.11 8.35
N LYS A 246 -20.78 12.82 8.37
CA LYS A 246 -21.39 11.82 7.50
C LYS A 246 -21.54 12.31 6.05
N PRO A 247 -21.51 11.43 5.03
CA PRO A 247 -21.82 11.78 3.64
C PRO A 247 -23.23 12.36 3.45
N GLY A 248 -24.17 12.00 4.33
CA GLY A 248 -25.53 12.57 4.36
C GLY A 248 -25.60 13.98 4.97
N ALA A 249 -24.51 14.52 5.52
CA ALA A 249 -24.49 15.86 6.11
C ALA A 249 -24.68 16.93 5.04
N LYS A 250 -25.46 17.96 5.37
CA LYS A 250 -25.66 19.09 4.46
C LYS A 250 -24.40 19.93 4.35
N LEU A 251 -24.03 20.31 3.13
CA LEU A 251 -22.97 21.24 2.82
C LEU A 251 -23.44 22.68 3.02
N LEU A 252 -24.66 22.99 2.57
CA LEU A 252 -25.20 24.35 2.57
C LEU A 252 -26.40 24.49 3.51
N GLY A 253 -26.53 25.70 4.04
CA GLY A 253 -27.66 26.11 4.85
C GLY A 253 -28.90 26.44 4.01
N ARG A 254 -29.85 27.15 4.62
CA ARG A 254 -31.02 27.66 3.89
C ARG A 254 -30.59 28.71 2.86
N LYS A 255 -31.32 28.78 1.75
CA LYS A 255 -31.16 29.84 0.75
C LYS A 255 -31.31 31.20 1.43
N TYR A 256 -30.26 32.00 1.35
CA TYR A 256 -30.28 33.42 1.65
C TYR A 256 -30.69 34.20 0.40
N ARG A 257 -31.10 35.46 0.59
CA ARG A 257 -31.66 36.32 -0.47
C ARG A 257 -30.80 36.29 -1.74
N GLY A 258 -31.45 36.22 -2.91
CA GLY A 258 -30.79 36.40 -4.20
C GLY A 258 -29.90 35.24 -4.67
N GLY A 259 -30.17 33.99 -4.27
CA GLY A 259 -29.36 32.87 -4.78
C GLY A 259 -28.13 32.54 -3.93
N VAL A 260 -27.97 33.17 -2.77
CA VAL A 260 -26.78 33.00 -1.94
C VAL A 260 -27.02 31.93 -0.90
N TYR A 261 -26.04 31.08 -0.65
CA TYR A 261 -26.08 30.09 0.42
C TYR A 261 -24.87 30.28 1.34
N GLY A 262 -25.08 30.09 2.64
CA GLY A 262 -23.99 29.90 3.61
C GLY A 262 -23.68 28.42 3.80
N PHE A 263 -22.59 28.10 4.49
CA PHE A 263 -22.38 26.76 5.00
C PHE A 263 -23.54 26.31 5.89
N SER A 264 -23.79 25.00 5.95
CA SER A 264 -24.71 24.44 6.93
C SER A 264 -24.23 24.70 8.35
N ALA A 265 -25.12 24.55 9.33
CA ALA A 265 -24.74 24.67 10.74
C ALA A 265 -23.69 23.61 11.13
N ASP A 266 -23.84 22.39 10.64
CA ASP A 266 -22.93 21.27 10.92
C ASP A 266 -21.54 21.53 10.33
N LEU A 267 -21.45 21.96 9.07
CA LEU A 267 -20.18 22.29 8.43
C LEU A 267 -19.50 23.50 9.09
N SER A 268 -20.27 24.55 9.41
CA SER A 268 -19.73 25.70 10.16
C SER A 268 -19.21 25.31 11.54
N GLY A 269 -19.91 24.39 12.21
CA GLY A 269 -19.51 23.80 13.49
C GLY A 269 -18.21 22.99 13.37
N ALA A 270 -18.10 22.14 12.35
CA ALA A 270 -16.92 21.33 12.08
C ALA A 270 -15.68 22.19 11.79
N ILE A 271 -15.82 23.24 10.96
CA ILE A 271 -14.74 24.22 10.68
C ILE A 271 -14.29 24.89 11.98
N SER A 272 -15.23 25.37 12.78
CA SER A 272 -14.91 26.01 14.06
C SER A 272 -14.20 25.04 15.02
N GLN A 273 -14.64 23.78 15.03
CA GLN A 273 -14.08 22.73 15.87
C GLN A 273 -12.62 22.43 15.54
N VAL A 274 -12.27 22.17 14.27
CA VAL A 274 -10.87 21.90 13.88
C VAL A 274 -9.95 23.08 14.13
N LEU A 275 -10.45 24.31 13.97
CA LEU A 275 -9.67 25.53 14.25
C LEU A 275 -9.38 25.72 15.74
N VAL A 276 -10.38 25.48 16.60
CA VAL A 276 -10.22 25.52 18.05
C VAL A 276 -9.21 24.46 18.50
N GLN A 277 -9.33 23.24 18.00
CA GLN A 277 -8.42 22.14 18.31
C GLN A 277 -6.98 22.43 17.87
N ARG A 278 -6.78 22.96 16.65
CA ARG A 278 -5.47 23.39 16.17
C ARG A 278 -4.84 24.40 17.12
N ASN A 279 -5.60 25.40 17.54
CA ASN A 279 -5.12 26.41 18.49
C ASN A 279 -4.74 25.78 19.84
N GLN A 280 -5.58 24.89 20.38
CA GLN A 280 -5.34 24.19 21.65
C GLN A 280 -4.07 23.33 21.61
N ILE A 281 -3.86 22.53 20.55
CA ILE A 281 -2.66 21.70 20.45
C ILE A 281 -1.42 22.57 20.27
N MET A 282 -1.45 23.60 19.43
CA MET A 282 -0.30 24.50 19.25
C MET A 282 0.12 25.20 20.55
N ASN A 283 -0.84 25.56 21.42
CA ASN A 283 -0.53 26.20 22.70
C ASN A 283 -0.03 25.23 23.77
N SER A 284 -0.54 23.99 23.78
CA SER A 284 -0.21 23.00 24.82
C SER A 284 0.93 22.04 24.43
N PHE A 285 1.36 22.04 23.17
CA PHE A 285 2.26 21.03 22.63
C PHE A 285 3.63 21.01 23.31
N TYR A 286 4.30 22.15 23.49
CA TYR A 286 5.65 22.15 24.08
C TYR A 286 5.66 21.68 25.54
N GLU A 287 4.58 21.94 26.29
CA GLU A 287 4.39 21.41 27.65
C GLU A 287 4.19 19.89 27.64
N LYS A 288 3.37 19.39 26.69
CA LYS A 288 3.10 17.95 26.52
C LYS A 288 4.29 17.17 25.95
N LYS A 289 5.06 17.76 25.03
CA LYS A 289 6.24 17.13 24.41
C LYS A 289 7.38 16.93 25.41
N TYR A 290 7.51 17.82 26.39
CA TYR A 290 8.49 17.64 27.46
C TYR A 290 8.16 16.42 28.34
N THR A 291 6.88 16.08 28.48
CA THR A 291 6.38 14.99 29.32
C THR A 291 6.11 13.69 28.56
N SER A 292 6.08 13.73 27.22
CA SER A 292 5.84 12.59 26.34
C SER A 292 6.70 12.66 25.10
N ASN A 293 7.29 11.53 24.69
CA ASN A 293 8.19 11.47 23.54
C ASN A 293 7.40 11.41 22.21
N SER A 294 6.63 12.46 21.90
CA SER A 294 5.83 12.53 20.66
C SER A 294 6.71 12.67 19.41
N SER A 295 6.45 11.86 18.38
CA SER A 295 7.17 11.87 17.10
C SER A 295 6.85 13.06 16.20
N PHE A 296 5.63 13.62 16.33
CA PHE A 296 5.11 14.67 15.46
C PHE A 296 5.47 16.09 15.94
N GLU A 297 5.35 17.06 15.04
CA GLU A 297 5.52 18.51 15.25
C GLU A 297 4.22 19.28 14.95
N VAL A 298 4.10 20.51 15.49
CA VAL A 298 2.90 21.35 15.33
C VAL A 298 3.20 22.73 14.74
N HIS A 299 4.07 22.81 13.74
CA HIS A 299 4.47 24.08 13.13
C HIS A 299 3.28 24.92 12.65
N LYS A 300 2.39 24.28 11.89
CA LYS A 300 1.05 24.77 11.54
C LYS A 300 0.25 23.55 11.11
N PRO A 301 -0.45 22.87 12.03
CA PRO A 301 -1.17 21.66 11.68
C PRO A 301 -2.20 21.94 10.57
N LYS A 302 -2.25 21.08 9.55
CA LYS A 302 -3.29 21.18 8.52
C LYS A 302 -4.62 20.78 9.13
N CYS A 303 -5.69 21.53 8.84
CA CYS A 303 -7.05 21.16 9.24
C CYS A 303 -7.82 20.70 8.01
N ILE A 304 -8.45 19.54 8.11
CA ILE A 304 -9.27 18.96 7.05
C ILE A 304 -10.65 18.64 7.62
N VAL A 305 -11.69 19.05 6.89
CA VAL A 305 -13.07 18.65 7.17
C VAL A 305 -13.57 17.79 6.02
N ILE A 306 -14.02 16.58 6.31
CA ILE A 306 -14.61 15.65 5.35
C ILE A 306 -16.10 15.57 5.63
N THR A 307 -16.95 16.01 4.69
CA THR A 307 -18.40 16.10 4.94
C THR A 307 -19.23 16.01 3.67
N GLY A 308 -20.43 15.45 3.79
CA GLY A 308 -21.46 15.58 2.76
C GLY A 308 -21.12 14.92 1.42
N ASN A 309 -21.98 15.18 0.44
CA ASN A 309 -21.84 14.70 -0.93
C ASN A 309 -22.23 15.80 -1.92
N SER A 310 -21.25 16.31 -2.67
CA SER A 310 -21.44 17.43 -3.60
C SER A 310 -22.31 17.05 -4.79
N GLU A 311 -22.13 15.85 -5.34
CA GLU A 311 -22.97 15.33 -6.42
C GLU A 311 -24.45 15.29 -6.05
N LYS A 312 -24.80 14.97 -4.80
CA LYS A 312 -26.19 14.90 -4.34
C LYS A 312 -26.79 16.27 -4.07
N GLU A 313 -26.05 17.19 -3.46
CA GLU A 313 -26.61 18.45 -2.98
C GLU A 313 -26.49 19.61 -3.98
N LEU A 314 -25.41 19.63 -4.76
CA LEU A 314 -25.01 20.78 -5.59
C LEU A 314 -25.31 20.55 -7.08
N LYS A 315 -25.23 19.31 -7.56
CA LYS A 315 -25.38 18.98 -8.98
C LYS A 315 -26.74 19.47 -9.52
N GLY A 316 -26.69 20.27 -10.59
CA GLY A 316 -27.87 20.85 -11.22
C GLY A 316 -28.35 22.18 -10.62
N ASP A 317 -27.74 22.69 -9.55
CA ASP A 317 -28.05 24.00 -8.95
C ASP A 317 -26.81 24.92 -8.98
N THR A 318 -26.78 25.83 -9.95
CA THR A 318 -25.66 26.74 -10.18
C THR A 318 -25.43 27.73 -9.03
N ASP A 319 -26.49 28.12 -8.32
CA ASP A 319 -26.41 29.01 -7.16
C ASP A 319 -25.73 28.34 -5.97
N LYS A 320 -26.07 27.06 -5.73
CA LYS A 320 -25.44 26.25 -4.69
C LYS A 320 -23.99 25.94 -5.01
N CYS A 321 -23.68 25.46 -6.22
CA CYS A 321 -22.30 25.21 -6.64
C CYS A 321 -21.43 26.45 -6.44
N ARG A 322 -21.87 27.60 -6.97
CA ARG A 322 -21.16 28.88 -6.85
C ARG A 322 -20.94 29.29 -5.40
N SER A 323 -21.97 29.16 -4.55
CA SER A 323 -21.86 29.51 -3.13
C SER A 323 -20.88 28.59 -2.39
N PHE A 324 -20.96 27.28 -2.63
CA PHE A 324 -20.07 26.31 -2.00
C PHE A 324 -18.60 26.52 -2.40
N GLU A 325 -18.32 26.65 -3.70
CA GLU A 325 -16.97 26.92 -4.21
C GLU A 325 -16.39 28.21 -3.64
N LEU A 326 -17.17 29.30 -3.64
CA LEU A 326 -16.70 30.59 -3.12
C LEU A 326 -16.36 30.49 -1.63
N LEU A 327 -17.23 29.87 -0.83
CA LEU A 327 -17.02 29.76 0.61
C LEU A 327 -15.85 28.83 0.95
N ARG A 328 -15.75 27.65 0.33
CA ARG A 328 -14.67 26.70 0.63
C ARG A 328 -13.29 27.25 0.26
N ASN A 329 -13.17 27.92 -0.89
CA ASN A 329 -11.91 28.53 -1.32
C ASN A 329 -11.53 29.73 -0.44
N THR A 330 -12.52 30.39 0.20
CA THR A 330 -12.26 31.49 1.15
C THR A 330 -11.62 30.97 2.44
N VAL A 331 -11.99 29.77 2.90
CA VAL A 331 -11.47 29.19 4.16
C VAL A 331 -10.29 28.24 3.97
N GLU A 332 -10.01 27.84 2.73
CA GLU A 332 -8.94 26.89 2.36
C GLU A 332 -7.56 27.17 2.98
N PRO A 333 -7.08 28.44 3.11
CA PRO A 333 -5.79 28.72 3.74
C PRO A 333 -5.64 28.21 5.18
N ASP A 334 -6.77 27.96 5.84
CA ASP A 334 -6.84 27.48 7.22
C ASP A 334 -7.49 26.11 7.35
N VAL A 335 -8.52 25.80 6.54
CA VAL A 335 -9.28 24.55 6.59
C VAL A 335 -9.59 24.06 5.18
N VAL A 336 -9.09 22.87 4.84
CA VAL A 336 -9.43 22.19 3.60
C VAL A 336 -10.76 21.46 3.78
N ILE A 337 -11.76 21.78 2.97
CA ILE A 337 -13.06 21.11 2.99
C ILE A 337 -13.12 20.14 1.80
N LYS A 338 -13.41 18.88 2.08
CA LYS A 338 -13.64 17.85 1.06
C LYS A 338 -14.93 17.08 1.27
N THR A 339 -15.59 16.76 0.17
CA THR A 339 -16.78 15.91 0.16
C THR A 339 -16.38 14.46 -0.03
N PHE A 340 -17.25 13.52 0.38
CA PHE A 340 -16.93 12.10 0.27
C PHE A 340 -16.82 11.65 -1.20
N ASP A 341 -17.68 12.17 -2.09
CA ASP A 341 -17.59 11.90 -3.52
C ASP A 341 -16.27 12.42 -4.11
N GLU A 342 -15.80 13.61 -3.72
CA GLU A 342 -14.48 14.10 -4.13
C GLU A 342 -13.33 13.28 -3.55
N LEU A 343 -13.43 12.87 -2.29
CA LEU A 343 -12.44 12.05 -1.60
C LEU A 343 -12.21 10.73 -2.35
N TYR A 344 -13.29 9.96 -2.56
CA TYR A 344 -13.21 8.67 -3.23
C TYR A 344 -12.92 8.79 -4.73
N ALA A 345 -13.40 9.84 -5.42
CA ALA A 345 -13.02 10.07 -6.81
C ALA A 345 -11.51 10.29 -6.97
N ASN A 346 -10.89 11.09 -6.09
CA ASN A 346 -9.44 11.29 -6.08
C ASN A 346 -8.69 9.99 -5.76
N TYR A 347 -9.20 9.19 -4.83
CA TYR A 347 -8.61 7.90 -4.47
C TYR A 347 -8.65 6.91 -5.65
N ILE A 348 -9.78 6.83 -6.37
CA ILE A 348 -9.92 5.99 -7.57
C ILE A 348 -8.94 6.43 -8.64
N SER A 349 -8.97 7.70 -9.05
CA SER A 349 -8.11 8.20 -10.13
C SER A 349 -6.62 8.07 -9.82
N PHE A 350 -6.23 8.18 -8.55
CA PHE A 350 -4.85 7.96 -8.15
C PHE A 350 -4.42 6.50 -8.32
N ASN A 351 -5.26 5.55 -7.93
CA ASN A 351 -4.91 4.13 -8.04
C ASN A 351 -4.99 3.63 -9.48
N GLU A 352 -5.89 4.16 -10.32
CA GLU A 352 -5.91 3.89 -11.77
C GLU A 352 -4.64 4.39 -12.47
N ALA A 353 -4.16 5.59 -12.13
CA ALA A 353 -2.96 6.16 -12.72
C ALA A 353 -1.65 5.43 -12.34
N ASN A 354 -1.68 4.65 -11.26
CA ASN A 354 -0.53 3.91 -10.73
C ASN A 354 -0.55 2.41 -11.09
N GLU A 355 -1.48 1.94 -11.93
CA GLU A 355 -1.44 0.61 -12.56
C GLU A 355 -0.41 0.56 -13.71
N ILE A 356 0.88 0.81 -13.42
CA ILE A 356 2.01 0.67 -14.36
C ILE A 356 2.85 -0.56 -14.04
#